data_AF-A0A929QK33-F1
#
_entry.id   AF-A0A929QK33-F1
#
_cell.length_a   1.000
_cell.length_b   1.000
_cell.length_c   1.000
_cell.angle_alpha   90.00
_cell.angle_beta   90.00
_cell.angle_gamma   90.00
#
_symmetry.space_group_name_H-M   'P 1'
#
loop_
_entity.id
_entity.type
_entity.pdbx_description
1 polymer ?
#
loop_
_entity_poly.entity_id
_entity_poly.type
_entity_poly.pdbx_seq_one_letter_code
_entity_poly.pdbx_strand_id
1 'polypeptide(L)'
;MLDQLFLKSNDLIRLNNHKFKRYFIDSKDLSHRLIVILGQRGIGKTTTLAQLASKNKDSLYLSLDDIEISNDITSIIREFVLNGGKHLYLDEIHKSKDISAVLKFAYDNFKELNIVATGSSALEVLKSSHDLS
;
A
#
# COMPACT_ATOMS: atom_id res chain seq x y z
N MET A 1 -9.02 16.82 -1.94
CA MET A 1 -7.81 16.07 -2.33
C MET A 1 -8.08 14.57 -2.28
N LEU A 2 -8.58 14.06 -1.15
CA LEU A 2 -8.86 12.64 -0.96
C LEU A 2 -9.84 12.04 -2.00
N ASP A 3 -10.86 12.79 -2.45
CA ASP A 3 -11.80 12.32 -3.49
C ASP A 3 -11.09 11.95 -4.81
N GLN A 4 -10.13 12.77 -5.24
CA GLN A 4 -9.34 12.49 -6.44
C GLN A 4 -8.48 11.24 -6.26
N LEU A 5 -7.94 11.02 -5.05
CA LEU A 5 -7.19 9.82 -4.73
C LEU A 5 -8.10 8.58 -4.74
N PHE A 6 -9.34 8.68 -4.25
CA PHE A 6 -10.30 7.58 -4.33
C PHE A 6 -10.70 7.25 -5.77
N LEU A 7 -10.88 8.26 -6.64
CA LEU A 7 -11.11 8.03 -8.07
C LEU A 7 -9.95 7.25 -8.71
N LYS A 8 -8.71 7.70 -8.49
CA LYS A 8 -7.51 7.00 -8.96
C LYS A 8 -7.39 5.58 -8.38
N SER A 9 -7.66 5.43 -7.09
CA SER A 9 -7.68 4.14 -6.38
C SER A 9 -8.64 3.16 -7.05
N ASN A 10 -9.89 3.60 -7.30
CA ASN A 10 -10.90 2.76 -7.94
C ASN A 10 -10.53 2.38 -9.37
N ASP A 11 -9.89 3.29 -10.12
CA ASP A 11 -9.38 2.99 -11.46
C ASP A 11 -8.25 1.95 -11.41
N LEU A 12 -7.28 2.09 -10.51
CA LEU A 12 -6.19 1.13 -10.31
C LEU A 12 -6.72 -0.25 -9.93
N ILE A 13 -7.68 -0.31 -9.01
CA ILE A 13 -8.33 -1.56 -8.61
C ILE A 13 -9.04 -2.18 -9.82
N ARG A 14 -9.85 -1.41 -10.56
CA ARG A 14 -10.60 -1.91 -11.73
C ARG A 14 -9.67 -2.46 -12.81
N LEU A 15 -8.57 -1.77 -13.11
CA LEU A 15 -7.65 -2.14 -14.19
C LEU A 15 -6.84 -3.41 -13.85
N ASN A 16 -6.49 -3.58 -12.57
CA ASN A 16 -5.56 -4.64 -12.14
C ASN A 16 -6.24 -5.83 -11.44
N ASN A 17 -7.53 -5.73 -11.11
CA ASN A 17 -8.31 -6.82 -10.52
C ASN A 17 -8.76 -7.83 -11.59
N HIS A 18 -7.85 -8.72 -11.97
CA HIS A 18 -8.12 -9.76 -12.94
C HIS A 18 -8.94 -10.92 -12.36
N LYS A 19 -9.66 -11.66 -13.23
CA LYS A 19 -10.53 -12.79 -12.86
C LYS A 19 -9.79 -13.95 -12.18
N PHE A 20 -8.55 -14.24 -12.60
CA PHE A 20 -7.75 -15.28 -11.97
C PHE A 20 -7.31 -14.81 -10.58
N LYS A 21 -7.28 -15.68 -9.57
CA LYS A 21 -6.78 -15.29 -8.24
C LYS A 21 -5.30 -15.58 -8.10
N ARG A 22 -4.53 -14.65 -7.53
CA ARG A 22 -3.13 -14.88 -7.21
C ARG A 22 -3.04 -15.92 -6.10
N TYR A 23 -2.34 -17.03 -6.36
CA TYR A 23 -2.26 -18.19 -5.46
C TYR A 23 -1.84 -17.83 -4.04
N PHE A 24 -0.98 -16.81 -3.87
CA PHE A 24 -0.46 -16.45 -2.55
C PHE A 24 -1.47 -15.73 -1.67
N ILE A 25 -2.55 -15.17 -2.22
CA ILE A 25 -3.63 -14.56 -1.45
C ILE A 25 -4.30 -15.61 -0.56
N ASP A 26 -4.43 -16.84 -1.08
CA ASP A 26 -5.12 -17.93 -0.39
C ASP A 26 -4.14 -18.83 0.39
N SER A 27 -2.84 -18.79 0.06
CA SER A 27 -1.84 -19.69 0.68
C SER A 27 -1.00 -19.07 1.81
N LYS A 28 -1.12 -17.77 2.04
CA LYS A 28 -0.37 -17.06 3.08
C LYS A 28 -1.32 -16.43 4.09
N ASP A 29 -0.86 -16.39 5.34
CA ASP A 29 -1.53 -15.61 6.37
C ASP A 29 -1.32 -14.12 6.09
N LEU A 30 -2.42 -13.41 5.81
CA LEU A 30 -2.46 -11.97 5.58
C LEU A 30 -3.14 -11.23 6.75
N SER A 31 -3.13 -11.80 7.95
CA SER A 31 -3.75 -11.23 9.17
C SER A 31 -2.90 -10.14 9.83
N HIS A 32 -1.62 -10.03 9.48
CA HIS A 32 -0.76 -8.99 10.03
C HIS A 32 -1.19 -7.59 9.56
N ARG A 33 -1.22 -6.63 10.49
CA ARG A 33 -1.56 -5.22 10.23
C ARG A 33 -0.63 -4.53 9.23
N LEU A 34 0.60 -4.99 9.08
CA LEU A 34 1.56 -4.47 8.10
C LEU A 34 2.19 -5.63 7.36
N ILE A 35 1.99 -5.67 6.05
CA ILE A 35 2.54 -6.69 5.15
C ILE A 35 3.26 -5.99 4.01
N VAL A 36 4.48 -6.43 3.71
CA VAL A 36 5.25 -5.96 2.56
C VAL A 36 5.51 -7.14 1.63
N ILE A 37 5.00 -7.04 0.40
CA ILE A 37 5.14 -8.04 -0.65
C ILE A 37 6.30 -7.64 -1.55
N LEU A 38 7.36 -8.43 -1.53
CA LEU A 38 8.58 -8.14 -2.25
C LEU A 38 8.78 -9.08 -3.43
N GLY A 39 9.41 -8.56 -4.48
CA GLY A 39 9.96 -9.38 -5.56
C GLY A 39 10.06 -8.65 -6.89
N GLN A 40 10.63 -9.33 -7.88
CA GLN A 40 10.98 -8.74 -9.17
C GLN A 40 9.76 -8.17 -9.94
N ARG A 41 10.04 -7.33 -10.94
CA ARG A 41 8.99 -6.81 -11.84
C ARG A 41 8.34 -7.96 -12.61
N GLY A 42 7.04 -7.85 -12.87
CA GLY A 42 6.28 -8.86 -13.63
C GLY A 42 5.74 -10.06 -12.83
N ILE A 43 6.11 -10.24 -11.56
CA ILE A 43 5.62 -11.39 -10.76
C ILE A 43 4.17 -11.26 -10.29
N GLY A 44 3.54 -10.08 -10.47
CA GLY A 44 2.12 -9.88 -10.16
C GLY A 44 1.78 -9.19 -8.85
N LYS A 45 2.68 -8.37 -8.30
CA LYS A 45 2.46 -7.64 -7.04
C LYS A 45 1.25 -6.68 -7.14
N THR A 46 1.23 -5.81 -8.14
CA THR A 46 0.13 -4.88 -8.45
C THR A 46 -1.22 -5.59 -8.59
N THR A 47 -1.29 -6.68 -9.37
CA THR A 47 -2.50 -7.51 -9.48
C THR A 47 -2.98 -7.98 -8.11
N THR A 48 -2.05 -8.36 -7.24
CA THR A 48 -2.42 -8.86 -5.91
C THR A 48 -2.96 -7.76 -5.02
N LEU A 49 -2.31 -6.59 -4.99
CA LEU A 49 -2.83 -5.45 -4.24
C LEU A 49 -4.24 -5.09 -4.70
N ALA A 50 -4.49 -5.05 -6.01
CA ALA A 50 -5.82 -4.74 -6.54
C ALA A 50 -6.86 -5.79 -6.13
N GLN A 51 -6.49 -7.06 -6.17
CA GLN A 51 -7.36 -8.15 -5.71
C GLN A 51 -7.67 -8.07 -4.21
N LEU A 52 -6.68 -7.74 -3.37
CA LEU A 52 -6.89 -7.55 -1.93
C LEU A 52 -7.73 -6.31 -1.65
N ALA A 53 -7.43 -5.19 -2.31
CA ALA A 53 -8.17 -3.94 -2.18
C ALA A 53 -9.64 -4.08 -2.59
N SER A 54 -9.92 -4.81 -3.68
CA SER A 54 -11.29 -5.04 -4.15
C SER A 54 -12.20 -5.77 -3.15
N LYS A 55 -11.63 -6.44 -2.14
CA LYS A 55 -12.39 -7.14 -1.09
C LYS A 55 -12.84 -6.20 0.04
N ASN A 56 -12.27 -4.99 0.14
CA ASN A 56 -12.48 -4.06 1.25
C ASN A 56 -13.06 -2.74 0.74
N LYS A 57 -14.23 -2.34 1.27
CA LYS A 57 -14.95 -1.14 0.80
C LYS A 57 -14.38 0.17 1.37
N ASP A 58 -13.74 0.08 2.52
CA ASP A 58 -13.08 1.13 3.28
C ASP A 58 -11.56 1.14 3.01
N SER A 59 -11.21 0.97 1.73
CA SER A 59 -9.83 0.87 1.26
C SER A 59 -9.39 2.03 0.39
N LEU A 60 -8.09 2.34 0.47
CA LEU A 60 -7.42 3.28 -0.42
C LEU A 60 -6.20 2.61 -1.05
N TYR A 61 -6.17 2.55 -2.37
CA TYR A 61 -5.03 2.11 -3.16
C TYR A 61 -4.26 3.32 -3.68
N LEU A 62 -2.99 3.42 -3.33
CA LEU A 62 -2.06 4.42 -3.84
C LEU A 62 -0.90 3.76 -4.58
N SER A 63 -0.65 4.21 -5.81
CA SER A 63 0.60 3.94 -6.53
C SER A 63 1.59 5.06 -6.22
N LEU A 64 2.73 4.77 -5.61
CA LEU A 64 3.72 5.81 -5.29
C LEU A 64 4.48 6.31 -6.52
N ASP A 65 4.34 5.64 -7.68
CA ASP A 65 4.79 6.19 -8.97
C ASP A 65 3.93 7.40 -9.42
N ASP A 66 2.66 7.45 -9.00
CA ASP A 66 1.69 8.48 -9.42
C ASP A 66 1.50 9.60 -8.38
N ILE A 67 2.13 9.48 -7.21
CA ILE A 67 2.12 10.52 -6.19
C ILE A 67 3.23 11.51 -6.51
N GLU A 68 2.84 12.74 -6.83
CA GLU A 68 3.80 13.84 -6.97
C GLU A 68 4.59 14.03 -5.67
N ILE A 69 5.88 14.32 -5.81
CA ILE A 69 6.85 14.51 -4.69
C ILE A 69 6.38 15.55 -3.67
N SER A 70 5.47 16.45 -4.06
CA SER A 70 4.87 17.49 -3.21
C SER A 70 3.85 16.98 -2.19
N ASN A 71 3.29 15.78 -2.38
CA ASN A 71 2.24 15.27 -1.51
C ASN A 71 2.86 14.51 -0.32
N ASP A 72 2.67 15.04 0.89
CA ASP A 72 3.02 14.33 2.12
C ASP A 72 2.09 13.12 2.34
N ILE A 73 2.61 11.93 2.06
CA ILE A 73 1.92 10.64 2.23
C ILE A 73 1.37 10.49 3.65
N THR A 74 2.10 10.99 4.66
CA THR A 74 1.68 10.98 6.07
C THR A 74 0.35 11.71 6.27
N SER A 75 0.22 12.88 5.65
CA SER A 75 -0.99 13.70 5.70
C SER A 75 -2.15 13.02 4.97
N ILE A 76 -1.90 12.38 3.82
CA ILE A 76 -2.90 11.57 3.10
C ILE A 76 -3.41 10.43 3.98
N ILE A 77 -2.51 9.68 4.63
CA ILE A 77 -2.88 8.57 5.51
C ILE A 77 -3.73 9.07 6.67
N ARG A 78 -3.33 10.20 7.30
CA ARG A 78 -4.09 10.81 8.39
C ARG A 78 -5.50 11.19 7.93
N GLU A 79 -5.63 11.88 6.80
CA GLU A 79 -6.93 12.27 6.25
C GLU A 79 -7.79 11.04 5.94
N PHE A 80 -7.21 10.01 5.31
CA PHE A 80 -7.91 8.77 5.00
C PHE A 80 -8.46 8.07 6.25
N VAL A 81 -7.65 7.91 7.30
CA VAL A 81 -8.07 7.26 8.55
C VAL A 81 -9.13 8.10 9.28
N LEU A 82 -9.00 9.43 9.30
CA LEU A 82 -10.00 10.32 9.89
C LEU A 82 -11.36 10.22 9.18
N ASN A 83 -11.38 9.86 7.90
CA ASN A 83 -12.59 9.60 7.12
C ASN A 83 -13.08 8.14 7.24
N GLY A 84 -12.58 7.36 8.20
CA GLY A 84 -13.04 6.00 8.49
C GLY A 84 -12.35 4.91 7.67
N GLY A 85 -11.28 5.24 6.94
CA GLY A 85 -10.48 4.28 6.19
C GLY A 85 -9.76 3.25 7.07
N LYS A 86 -9.76 1.98 6.66
CA LYS A 86 -9.17 0.87 7.45
C LYS A 86 -8.16 0.02 6.69
N HIS A 87 -8.14 0.10 5.36
CA HIS A 87 -7.25 -0.72 4.54
C HIS A 87 -6.46 0.14 3.55
N LEU A 88 -5.16 0.28 3.77
CA LEU A 88 -4.27 1.04 2.91
C LEU A 88 -3.41 0.09 2.06
N TYR A 89 -3.43 0.31 0.75
CA TYR A 89 -2.65 -0.45 -0.22
C TYR A 89 -1.65 0.48 -0.90
N LEU A 90 -0.35 0.18 -0.80
CA LEU A 90 0.72 1.01 -1.33
C LEU A 90 1.54 0.25 -2.37
N ASP A 91 1.51 0.67 -3.62
CA ASP A 91 2.27 0.03 -4.70
C ASP A 91 3.59 0.77 -4.99
N GLU A 92 4.61 0.00 -5.38
CA GLU A 92 5.96 0.47 -5.76
C GLU A 92 6.63 1.35 -4.68
N ILE A 93 6.56 0.92 -3.42
CA ILE A 93 6.94 1.77 -2.28
C ILE A 93 8.40 2.24 -2.25
N HIS A 94 9.30 1.50 -2.92
CA HIS A 94 10.71 1.85 -3.12
C HIS A 94 10.95 3.17 -3.86
N LYS A 95 9.90 3.74 -4.48
CA LYS A 95 9.94 5.06 -5.13
C LYS A 95 9.90 6.22 -4.15
N SER A 96 9.40 5.99 -2.93
CA SER A 96 9.38 6.98 -1.87
C SER A 96 10.62 6.84 -0.98
N LYS A 97 11.37 7.94 -0.82
CA LYS A 97 12.63 7.95 -0.06
C LYS A 97 12.43 7.64 1.43
N ASP A 98 11.32 8.12 2.00
CA ASP A 98 11.05 8.05 3.45
C ASP A 98 9.98 7.04 3.81
N ILE A 99 9.78 6.02 2.96
CA ILE A 99 8.71 5.05 3.13
C ILE A 99 8.76 4.36 4.50
N SER A 100 9.96 4.03 4.99
CA SER A 100 10.12 3.41 6.30
C SER A 100 9.54 4.26 7.43
N ALA A 101 9.80 5.57 7.41
CA ALA A 101 9.27 6.51 8.39
C ALA A 101 7.74 6.62 8.27
N VAL A 102 7.22 6.68 7.03
CA VAL A 102 5.77 6.74 6.76
C VAL A 102 5.06 5.48 7.27
N LEU A 103 5.59 4.29 6.99
CA LEU A 103 5.02 3.02 7.44
C LEU A 103 5.07 2.91 8.96
N LYS A 104 6.19 3.29 9.60
CA LYS A 104 6.32 3.34 11.07
C LYS A 104 5.29 4.28 11.69
N PHE A 105 5.19 5.50 11.15
CA PHE A 105 4.20 6.48 11.58
C PHE A 105 2.78 5.90 11.51
N ALA A 106 2.38 5.33 10.38
CA ALA A 106 1.04 4.79 10.20
C ALA A 106 0.76 3.61 11.15
N TYR A 107 1.74 2.72 11.32
CA TYR A 107 1.63 1.55 12.20
C TYR A 107 1.53 1.93 13.68
N ASP A 108 2.29 2.93 14.11
CA ASP A 108 2.33 3.38 15.50
C ASP A 108 1.07 4.19 15.87
N ASN A 109 0.63 5.08 14.99
CA ASN A 109 -0.46 6.02 15.27
C ASN A 109 -1.86 5.46 14.99
N PHE A 110 -2.01 4.47 14.09
CA PHE A 110 -3.33 3.97 13.67
C PHE A 110 -3.46 2.45 13.90
N LYS A 111 -3.97 2.06 15.07
CA LYS A 111 -4.07 0.65 15.53
C LYS A 111 -5.15 -0.19 14.84
N GLU A 112 -6.06 0.46 14.11
CA GLU A 112 -7.10 -0.20 13.31
C GLU A 112 -6.76 -0.21 11.80
N LEU A 113 -5.70 0.50 11.39
CA LEU A 113 -5.29 0.57 9.98
C LEU A 113 -4.47 -0.66 9.60
N ASN A 114 -4.94 -1.38 8.59
CA ASN A 114 -4.21 -2.46 7.93
C ASN A 114 -3.50 -1.90 6.69
N ILE A 115 -2.24 -2.28 6.50
CA ILE A 115 -1.37 -1.77 5.44
C ILE A 115 -0.78 -2.95 4.68
N VAL A 116 -0.98 -2.96 3.36
CA VAL A 116 -0.32 -3.91 2.46
C VAL A 116 0.45 -3.13 1.39
N ALA A 117 1.75 -3.37 1.32
CA ALA A 117 2.66 -2.63 0.47
C ALA A 117 3.39 -3.55 -0.52
N THR A 118 3.86 -3.02 -1.65
CA THR A 118 4.74 -3.76 -2.58
C THR A 118 6.07 -3.05 -2.78
N GLY A 119 7.12 -3.84 -3.02
CA GLY A 119 8.42 -3.33 -3.41
C GLY A 119 9.12 -4.27 -4.39
N SER A 120 9.96 -3.71 -5.25
CA SER A 120 10.82 -4.49 -6.15
C SER A 120 12.00 -5.14 -5.40
N SER A 121 12.47 -4.52 -4.31
CA SER A 121 13.68 -4.91 -3.59
C SER A 121 13.56 -4.78 -2.06
N ALA A 122 13.89 -5.86 -1.35
CA ALA A 122 14.02 -5.85 0.12
C ALA A 122 15.14 -4.90 0.59
N LEU A 123 16.25 -4.86 -0.16
CA LEU A 123 17.44 -4.07 0.19
C LEU A 123 17.16 -2.56 0.14
N GLU A 124 16.30 -2.10 -0.77
CA GLU A 124 15.93 -0.69 -0.84
C GLU A 124 15.02 -0.30 0.33
N VAL A 125 14.07 -1.18 0.69
CA VAL A 125 13.23 -1.00 1.88
C VAL A 125 14.10 -0.98 3.15
N LEU A 126 15.04 -1.91 3.30
CA LEU A 126 15.92 -1.99 4.47
C LEU A 126 17.00 -0.90 4.54
N LYS A 127 17.45 -0.35 3.40
CA LYS A 127 18.36 0.81 3.43
C LYS A 127 17.68 2.08 3.91
N SER A 128 16.38 2.25 3.62
CA SER A 128 15.57 3.33 4.19
C SER A 128 15.23 3.10 5.67
N SER A 129 15.43 1.88 6.19
CA SER A 129 15.08 1.49 7.56
C SER A 129 16.24 1.59 8.56
N HIS A 130 17.39 2.20 8.22
CA HIS A 130 18.51 2.33 9.17
C HIS A 130 18.15 3.15 10.43
N ASP A 131 16.98 3.80 10.46
CA ASP A 131 16.41 4.50 11.62
C ASP A 131 15.28 3.73 12.36
N LEU A 132 15.10 2.44 12.04
CA LEU A 132 14.09 1.58 12.69
C LEU A 132 14.65 0.71 13.84
N SER A 133 15.96 0.75 14.08
CA SER A 133 16.64 0.11 15.22
C SER A 133 16.75 1.01 16.44
#